data_AF-A0A1G8YPD3-F1
#
_entry.id   AF-A0A1G8YPD3-F1
#
_cell.length_a   1.000
_cell.length_b   1.000
_cell.length_c   1.000
_cell.angle_alpha   90.00
_cell.angle_beta   90.00
_cell.angle_gamma   90.00
#
_symmetry.space_group_name_H-M   'P 1'
#
loop_
_entity.id
_entity.type
_entity.pdbx_description
1 polymer ?
#
loop_
_entity_poly.entity_id
_entity_poly.type
_entity_poly.pdbx_seq_one_letter_code
_entity_poly.pdbx_strand_id
1 'polypeptide(L)'
;MLSALKQIDFEQFESIVEVAETYFLYSQKGQRGITERKPRKCGRKSKHRGISHEQVCVLVVRDRTKSTVSKVACMGRVVKTKVDSMIGSCL
;
A
#
# COMPACT_ATOMS: atom_id res chain seq x y z
N MET A 1 -1.61 -3.51 11.07
CA MET A 1 -0.24 -3.34 10.52
C MET A 1 -0.23 -2.41 9.31
N LEU A 2 -1.14 -2.54 8.34
CA LEU A 2 -1.26 -1.56 7.24
C LEU A 2 -1.88 -0.21 7.62
N SER A 3 -2.55 -0.13 8.78
CA SER A 3 -3.14 1.11 9.30
C SER A 3 -2.11 2.19 9.65
N ALA A 4 -0.85 1.81 9.89
CA ALA A 4 0.23 2.75 10.20
C ALA A 4 0.70 3.54 8.96
N LEU A 5 0.50 3.02 7.75
CA LEU A 5 0.87 3.68 6.49
C LEU A 5 -0.16 4.74 6.06
N LYS A 6 -1.27 4.92 6.80
CA LYS A 6 -2.32 5.88 6.45
C LYS A 6 -2.00 7.32 6.85
N GLN A 7 -0.94 7.56 7.63
CA GLN A 7 -0.69 8.82 8.30
C GLN A 7 0.71 9.36 8.01
N ILE A 8 0.92 9.84 6.80
CA ILE A 8 1.95 10.86 6.55
C ILE A 8 1.40 11.75 5.44
N ASP A 9 0.64 12.77 5.82
CA ASP A 9 0.18 13.82 4.91
C ASP A 9 1.30 14.85 4.81
N PHE A 10 1.89 15.00 3.62
CA PHE A 10 2.80 16.10 3.28
C PHE A 10 2.17 16.92 2.16
N GLU A 11 2.38 18.24 2.20
CA GLU A 11 1.58 19.20 1.45
C GLU A 11 1.99 19.37 -0.02
N GLN A 12 3.21 19.02 -0.43
CA GLN A 12 3.59 18.99 -1.85
C GLN A 12 4.99 18.37 -2.00
N PHE A 13 5.19 17.64 -3.10
CA PHE A 13 6.54 17.26 -3.54
C PHE A 13 7.11 18.35 -4.43
N GLU A 14 8.34 18.77 -4.18
CA GLU A 14 9.05 19.70 -5.06
C GLU A 14 9.86 18.89 -6.08
N SER A 15 9.96 19.39 -7.32
CA SER A 15 10.89 18.85 -8.32
C SER A 15 10.59 17.41 -8.82
N ILE A 16 11.64 16.59 -9.01
CA ILE A 16 11.59 15.25 -9.60
C ILE A 16 11.29 14.23 -8.50
N VAL A 17 10.22 13.46 -8.72
CA VAL A 17 9.74 12.49 -7.76
C VAL A 17 9.92 11.07 -8.30
N GLU A 18 10.50 10.20 -7.48
CA GLU A 18 10.61 8.76 -7.76
C GLU A 18 9.43 8.02 -7.12
N VAL A 19 8.76 7.18 -7.90
CA VAL A 19 7.59 6.42 -7.46
C VAL A 19 7.86 4.93 -7.65
N ALA A 20 7.63 4.15 -6.60
CA ALA A 20 7.72 2.70 -6.63
C ALA A 20 6.47 2.07 -6.00
N GLU A 21 6.08 0.90 -6.52
CA GLU A 21 5.02 0.08 -5.94
C GLU A 21 5.62 -1.10 -5.16
N THR A 22 5.02 -1.42 -4.02
CA THR A 22 5.38 -2.60 -3.21
C THR A 22 4.12 -3.34 -2.78
N TYR A 23 4.17 -4.68 -2.85
CA TYR A 23 3.01 -5.54 -2.59
C TYR A 23 3.18 -6.31 -1.27
N PHE A 24 2.18 -6.20 -0.40
CA PHE A 24 2.14 -6.91 0.88
C PHE A 24 0.93 -7.83 0.95
N LEU A 25 1.07 -9.04 1.48
CA LEU A 25 -0.11 -9.88 1.73
C LEU A 25 -1.01 -9.23 2.80
N TYR A 26 -2.29 -9.03 2.48
CA TYR A 26 -3.21 -8.43 3.42
C TYR A 26 -3.34 -9.28 4.68
N SER A 27 -3.21 -8.62 5.83
CA SER A 27 -3.20 -9.28 7.13
C SER A 27 -3.99 -8.47 8.14
N GLN A 28 -5.06 -9.08 8.64
CA GLN A 28 -5.85 -8.60 9.77
C GLN A 28 -5.23 -9.04 11.12
N LYS A 29 -3.92 -9.27 11.17
CA LYS A 29 -3.24 -9.61 12.42
C LYS A 29 -3.41 -8.45 13.41
N GLY A 30 -3.90 -8.75 14.61
CA GLY A 30 -4.19 -7.77 15.66
C GLY A 30 -5.62 -7.19 15.63
N GLN A 31 -6.42 -7.49 14.61
CA GLN A 31 -7.83 -7.10 14.59
C GLN A 31 -8.64 -8.05 15.48
N ARG A 32 -9.47 -7.48 16.36
CA ARG A 32 -10.36 -8.21 17.28
C ARG A 32 -11.75 -8.40 16.63
N GLY A 33 -12.51 -9.39 17.10
CA GLY A 33 -13.90 -9.59 16.66
C GLY A 33 -14.08 -10.13 15.24
N ILE A 34 -13.08 -10.82 14.68
CA ILE A 34 -13.16 -11.36 13.33
C ILE A 34 -14.02 -12.64 13.34
N THR A 35 -15.23 -12.57 12.79
CA THR A 35 -16.16 -13.71 12.67
C THR A 35 -16.08 -14.41 11.31
N GLU A 36 -15.66 -13.68 10.26
CA GLU A 36 -15.67 -14.16 8.87
C GLU A 36 -14.62 -15.24 8.55
N ARG A 37 -13.63 -15.46 9.42
CA ARG A 37 -12.56 -16.45 9.19
C ARG A 37 -12.01 -17.07 10.46
N LYS A 38 -11.50 -18.30 10.32
CA LYS A 38 -10.77 -18.98 11.40
C LYS A 38 -9.43 -18.28 11.71
N PRO A 39 -8.94 -18.37 12.95
CA PRO A 39 -7.58 -17.96 13.31
C PRO A 39 -6.53 -18.65 12.43
N ARG A 40 -5.42 -17.95 12.13
CA ARG A 40 -4.32 -18.49 11.30
C ARG A 40 -2.95 -18.12 11.87
N LYS A 41 -1.94 -18.95 11.61
CA LYS A 41 -0.54 -18.70 11.99
C LYS A 41 0.06 -17.53 11.20
N CYS A 42 1.06 -16.88 11.81
CA CYS A 42 1.83 -15.79 11.19
C CYS A 42 2.68 -16.32 10.02
N GLY A 43 3.01 -15.47 9.04
CA GLY A 43 3.92 -15.85 7.95
C GLY A 43 3.30 -16.70 6.82
N ARG A 44 1.97 -16.77 6.72
CA ARG A 44 1.31 -17.46 5.60
C ARG A 44 1.71 -16.81 4.27
N LYS A 45 1.98 -17.63 3.26
CA LYS A 45 2.15 -17.22 1.86
C LYS A 45 0.79 -17.08 1.15
N SER A 46 0.73 -16.30 0.08
CA SER A 46 -0.46 -16.23 -0.77
C SER A 46 -0.77 -17.62 -1.35
N LYS A 47 -2.06 -17.90 -1.56
CA LYS A 47 -2.48 -19.11 -2.28
C LYS A 47 -2.26 -19.00 -3.79
N HIS A 48 -2.11 -17.78 -4.29
CA HIS A 48 -1.98 -17.49 -5.71
C HIS A 48 -0.53 -17.16 -6.07
N ARG A 49 -0.11 -17.56 -7.27
CA ARG A 49 1.18 -17.16 -7.84
C ARG A 49 1.09 -15.73 -8.36
N GLY A 50 2.13 -14.94 -8.14
CA GLY A 50 2.24 -13.57 -8.67
C GLY A 50 1.42 -12.54 -7.89
N ILE A 51 1.06 -11.45 -8.57
CA ILE A 51 0.25 -10.38 -8.00
C ILE A 51 -1.23 -10.78 -8.02
N SER A 52 -1.85 -10.91 -6.85
CA SER A 52 -3.24 -11.35 -6.69
C SER A 52 -4.05 -10.37 -5.84
N HIS A 53 -5.38 -10.57 -5.83
CA HIS A 53 -6.31 -9.79 -5.03
C HIS A 53 -6.10 -9.93 -3.51
N GLU A 54 -5.26 -10.87 -3.05
CA GLU A 54 -4.91 -11.02 -1.63
C GLU A 54 -3.83 -10.03 -1.17
N GLN A 55 -3.11 -9.39 -2.10
CA GLN A 55 -2.05 -8.44 -1.78
C GLN A 55 -2.56 -7.01 -1.83
N VAL A 56 -2.05 -6.19 -0.92
CA VAL A 56 -2.23 -4.74 -0.94
C VAL A 56 -1.05 -4.11 -1.66
N CYS A 57 -1.34 -3.28 -2.66
CA CYS A 57 -0.38 -2.41 -3.29
C CYS A 57 -0.21 -1.15 -2.45
N VAL A 58 1.02 -0.87 -2.05
CA VAL A 58 1.44 0.38 -1.41
C VAL A 58 2.32 1.12 -2.41
N LEU A 59 1.93 2.34 -2.74
CA LEU A 59 2.78 3.26 -3.48
C LEU A 59 3.67 3.99 -2.50
N VAL A 60 4.96 4.05 -2.81
CA VAL A 60 5.97 4.82 -2.09
C VAL A 60 6.49 5.87 -3.05
N VAL A 61 6.45 7.11 -2.59
CA VAL A 61 6.79 8.30 -3.35
C VAL A 61 7.92 8.99 -2.59
N ARG A 62 9.04 9.27 -3.28
CA ARG A 62 10.22 9.88 -2.69
C ARG A 62 10.75 11.02 -3.57
N ASP A 63 11.02 12.15 -2.96
CA ASP A 63 11.67 13.30 -3.60
C ASP A 63 13.18 13.32 -3.27
N ARG A 64 13.97 14.02 -4.09
CA ARG A 64 15.40 14.32 -3.90
C ARG A 64 15.70 15.07 -2.61
N THR A 65 14.74 15.82 -2.08
CA THR A 65 14.82 16.46 -0.75
C THR A 65 14.69 15.46 0.41
N LYS A 66 14.57 14.16 0.12
CA LYS A 66 14.40 13.02 1.06
C LYS A 66 13.02 12.95 1.72
N SER A 67 12.05 13.76 1.31
CA SER A 67 10.65 13.54 1.68
C SER A 67 10.18 12.20 1.12
N THR A 68 9.54 11.36 1.96
CA THR A 68 9.01 10.05 1.57
C THR A 68 7.59 9.91 2.09
N VAL A 69 6.65 9.64 1.18
CA VAL A 69 5.25 9.33 1.51
C VAL A 69 4.95 7.92 1.04
N SER A 70 4.16 7.20 1.82
CA SER A 70 3.65 5.90 1.45
C SER A 70 2.14 5.88 1.58
N LYS A 71 1.43 5.42 0.55
CA LYS A 71 -0.03 5.38 0.52
C LYS A 71 -0.52 4.04 0.00
N VAL A 72 -1.62 3.57 0.57
CA VAL A 72 -2.29 2.36 0.10
C VAL A 72 -3.01 2.69 -1.21
N ALA A 73 -2.61 2.06 -2.31
CA ALA A 73 -3.15 2.33 -3.63
C ALA A 73 -4.42 1.51 -3.91
N CYS A 74 -4.30 0.18 -3.85
CA CYS A 74 -5.41 -0.74 -4.05
C CYS A 74 -5.11 -2.15 -3.55
N MET A 75 -6.14 -3.00 -3.57
CA MET A 75 -5.99 -4.45 -3.53
C MET A 75 -5.63 -4.97 -4.92
N GLY A 76 -4.66 -5.88 -4.99
CA GLY A 76 -4.16 -6.48 -6.22
C GLY A 76 -3.39 -5.50 -7.10
N ARG A 77 -3.31 -5.85 -8.39
CA ARG A 77 -2.50 -5.17 -9.40
C ARG A 77 -2.92 -3.69 -9.55
N VAL A 78 -1.92 -2.80 -9.56
CA VAL A 78 -2.16 -1.38 -9.84
C VAL A 78 -2.47 -1.14 -11.32
N VAL A 79 -3.30 -0.14 -11.58
CA VAL A 79 -3.67 0.30 -12.93
C VAL A 79 -3.33 1.79 -13.03
N LYS A 80 -2.92 2.24 -14.22
CA LYS A 80 -2.51 3.63 -14.48
C LYS A 80 -3.50 4.66 -13.90
N THR A 81 -4.80 4.48 -14.11
CA THR A 81 -5.85 5.39 -13.61
C THR A 81 -5.82 5.58 -12.09
N LYS A 82 -5.52 4.53 -11.32
CA LYS A 82 -5.39 4.60 -9.85
C LYS A 82 -4.11 5.32 -9.45
N VAL A 83 -3.03 5.13 -10.20
CA VAL A 83 -1.76 5.80 -9.97
C VAL A 83 -1.92 7.29 -10.22
N ASP A 84 -2.51 7.68 -11.36
CA ASP A 84 -2.75 9.08 -11.72
C ASP A 84 -3.65 9.77 -10.69
N SER A 85 -4.71 9.10 -10.22
CA SER A 85 -5.57 9.62 -9.14
C SER A 85 -4.86 9.79 -7.80
N MET A 86 -3.90 8.91 -7.48
CA MET A 86 -3.15 8.97 -6.23
C MET A 86 -2.07 10.06 -6.27
N ILE A 87 -1.29 10.10 -7.35
CA ILE A 87 -0.19 11.07 -7.51
C ILE A 87 -0.73 12.47 -7.78
N GLY A 88 -1.79 12.61 -8.59
CA GLY A 88 -2.41 13.90 -8.88
C GLY A 88 -3.05 14.57 -7.66
N SER A 89 -3.14 13.87 -6.52
CA SER A 89 -3.54 14.47 -5.23
C SER A 89 -2.36 14.96 -4.37
N CYS A 90 -1.12 14.68 -4.80
CA CYS A 90 0.11 15.01 -4.06
C CYS A 90 1.06 15.96 -4.82
N LEU A 91 0.78 16.19 -6.12
CA LEU A 91 1.35 17.27 -6.94
C LEU A 91 0.39 18.46 -6.88
#